data_AF-A0A3D2IJW8-F1
#
_entry.id   AF-A0A3D2IJW8-F1
#
_cell.length_a   1.000
_cell.length_b   1.000
_cell.length_c   1.000
_cell.angle_alpha   90.00
_cell.angle_beta   90.00
_cell.angle_gamma   90.00
#
_symmetry.space_group_name_H-M   'P 1'
#
loop_
_entity.id
_entity.type
_entity.pdbx_description
1 polymer ?
#
loop_
_entity_poly.entity_id
_entity_poly.type
_entity_poly.pdbx_seq_one_letter_code
_entity_poly.pdbx_strand_id
1 'polypeptide(L)'
;MADGSTVTGNRIHATYRGVTTWWSLNNTIMNNTVSIDSPRADRSRYAGIYLALNGGQTVVTGNEIVGLQINRTTSAGFAAGILFNASLDTVLVANNMIAVDNFANIGAATGNDVYGIAFDNAAGNSVNSIYHNSVRIGSSEETGIHAGFGAHQESSTAQTWNLRNNIFVSDQDAANANAIYWPINSNAQLDADFNNYFVSGASANLGLFNTTDAGTLADWQTASGVDANSSEVAVEFVSTTDLRLTGSSVG
;
A
#
# COMPACT_ATOMS: atom_id res chain seq x y z
N MET A 1 4.16 -20.45 -18.26
CA MET A 1 3.72 -19.13 -17.76
C MET A 1 2.22 -19.08 -18.00
N ALA A 2 1.41 -18.80 -16.98
CA ALA A 2 -0.02 -18.59 -17.20
C ALA A 2 -0.22 -17.26 -17.94
N ASP A 3 -1.23 -17.16 -18.79
CA ASP A 3 -1.51 -15.96 -19.58
C ASP A 3 -3.02 -15.67 -19.57
N GLY A 4 -3.41 -14.41 -19.48
CA GLY A 4 -4.81 -13.99 -19.50
C GLY A 4 -5.60 -14.36 -18.25
N SER A 5 -4.94 -14.57 -17.11
CA SER A 5 -5.63 -15.00 -15.87
C SER A 5 -6.56 -13.90 -15.37
N THR A 6 -7.83 -14.24 -15.12
CA THR A 6 -8.83 -13.30 -14.63
C THR A 6 -9.41 -13.76 -13.29
N VAL A 7 -9.42 -12.88 -12.29
CA VAL A 7 -10.05 -13.07 -10.99
C VAL A 7 -11.00 -11.89 -10.77
N THR A 8 -12.31 -12.13 -10.89
CA THR A 8 -13.30 -11.05 -10.83
C THR A 8 -14.53 -11.37 -9.99
N GLY A 9 -15.02 -10.39 -9.22
CA GLY A 9 -16.31 -10.46 -8.54
C GLY A 9 -16.37 -11.45 -7.36
N ASN A 10 -15.22 -11.76 -6.76
CA ASN A 10 -15.15 -12.77 -5.69
C ASN A 10 -15.11 -12.13 -4.30
N ARG A 11 -15.59 -12.88 -3.31
CA ARG A 11 -15.25 -12.65 -1.91
C ARG A 11 -14.21 -13.68 -1.47
N ILE A 12 -13.02 -13.22 -1.10
CA ILE A 12 -11.84 -14.05 -0.84
C ILE A 12 -11.42 -13.87 0.61
N HIS A 13 -11.38 -14.98 1.34
CA HIS A 13 -10.81 -15.07 2.69
C HIS A 13 -9.58 -15.96 2.65
N ALA A 14 -8.44 -15.46 3.11
CA ALA A 14 -7.19 -16.20 3.07
C ALA A 14 -6.39 -16.06 4.36
N THR A 15 -5.58 -17.07 4.68
CA THR A 15 -4.71 -17.07 5.88
C THR A 15 -3.27 -16.62 5.57
N TYR A 16 -3.01 -16.15 4.35
CA TYR A 16 -1.67 -15.72 3.93
C TYR A 16 -1.72 -14.70 2.80
N ARG A 17 -2.21 -15.11 1.63
CA ARG A 17 -2.35 -14.26 0.44
C ARG A 17 -3.69 -14.52 -0.22
N GLY A 18 -4.43 -13.47 -0.56
CA GLY A 18 -5.74 -13.58 -1.19
C GLY A 18 -5.63 -13.97 -2.66
N VAL A 19 -5.13 -13.06 -3.49
CA VAL A 19 -4.80 -13.32 -4.90
C VAL A 19 -3.30 -13.28 -5.07
N THR A 20 -2.73 -14.20 -5.85
CA THR A 20 -1.30 -14.22 -6.15
C THR A 20 -1.07 -14.41 -7.64
N THR A 21 -0.31 -13.52 -8.25
CA THR A 21 0.36 -13.82 -9.52
C THR A 21 1.67 -14.53 -9.20
N TRP A 22 2.04 -15.50 -10.02
CA TRP A 22 3.35 -16.16 -9.90
C TRP A 22 3.78 -16.64 -11.27
N TRP A 23 4.68 -15.89 -11.92
CA TRP A 23 5.05 -16.16 -13.31
C TRP A 23 3.83 -16.23 -14.23
N SER A 24 3.07 -15.14 -14.27
CA SER A 24 1.87 -15.00 -15.11
C SER A 24 1.82 -13.68 -15.88
N LEU A 25 1.28 -13.73 -17.10
CA LEU A 25 1.14 -12.58 -17.99
C LEU A 25 -0.32 -12.14 -18.11
N ASN A 26 -0.50 -10.88 -18.46
CA ASN A 26 -1.80 -10.31 -18.88
C ASN A 26 -2.92 -10.61 -17.88
N ASN A 27 -2.68 -10.30 -16.62
CA ASN A 27 -3.59 -10.65 -15.52
C ASN A 27 -4.64 -9.56 -15.30
N THR A 28 -5.89 -9.95 -15.04
CA THR A 28 -6.95 -9.04 -14.60
C THR A 28 -7.46 -9.47 -13.23
N ILE A 29 -7.35 -8.58 -12.24
CA ILE A 29 -7.83 -8.79 -10.87
C ILE A 29 -8.78 -7.64 -10.56
N MET A 30 -10.08 -7.88 -10.58
CA MET A 30 -11.04 -6.78 -10.49
C MET A 30 -12.26 -7.05 -9.62
N ASN A 31 -12.78 -6.03 -8.96
CA ASN A 31 -14.06 -6.10 -8.23
C ASN A 31 -14.12 -7.26 -7.22
N ASN A 32 -12.98 -7.63 -6.61
CA ASN A 32 -12.96 -8.64 -5.55
C ASN A 32 -12.95 -7.94 -4.19
N THR A 33 -13.64 -8.52 -3.21
CA THR A 33 -13.47 -8.17 -1.80
C THR A 33 -12.55 -9.21 -1.17
N VAL A 34 -11.41 -8.79 -0.61
CA VAL A 34 -10.37 -9.67 -0.07
C VAL A 34 -10.12 -9.34 1.39
N SER A 35 -9.96 -10.38 2.22
CA SER A 35 -9.48 -10.26 3.59
C SER A 35 -8.44 -11.34 3.93
N ILE A 36 -7.45 -10.92 4.71
CA ILE A 36 -6.49 -11.82 5.35
C ILE A 36 -6.92 -12.01 6.80
N ASP A 37 -7.53 -13.17 7.07
CA ASP A 37 -8.13 -13.50 8.36
C ASP A 37 -7.45 -14.75 8.94
N SER A 38 -7.23 -14.77 10.26
CA SER A 38 -6.57 -15.90 10.95
C SER A 38 -5.25 -16.33 10.28
N PRO A 39 -4.29 -15.41 10.09
CA PRO A 39 -3.05 -15.69 9.38
C PRO A 39 -2.22 -16.82 10.02
N ARG A 40 -1.52 -17.59 9.17
CA ARG A 40 -0.61 -18.65 9.62
C ARG A 40 0.70 -18.09 10.16
N ALA A 41 1.15 -18.52 11.34
CA ALA A 41 2.38 -18.04 11.97
C ALA A 41 3.69 -18.30 11.19
N ASP A 42 3.71 -19.24 10.24
CA ASP A 42 4.89 -19.67 9.47
C ASP A 42 5.23 -18.77 8.28
N ARG A 43 4.74 -17.53 8.28
CA ARG A 43 4.85 -16.58 7.16
C ARG A 43 5.35 -15.22 7.63
N SER A 44 6.02 -14.48 6.74
CA SER A 44 6.56 -13.14 7.00
C SER A 44 6.03 -12.04 6.08
N ARG A 45 5.29 -12.40 5.02
CA ARG A 45 4.86 -11.47 3.95
C ARG A 45 3.43 -11.69 3.52
N TYR A 46 2.50 -11.01 4.18
CA TYR A 46 1.06 -11.18 3.97
C TYR A 46 0.56 -10.16 2.97
N ALA A 47 -0.40 -10.55 2.13
CA ALA A 47 -0.95 -9.61 1.18
C ALA A 47 -2.39 -9.92 0.79
N GLY A 48 -3.24 -8.90 0.67
CA GLY A 48 -4.54 -9.07 0.01
C GLY A 48 -4.34 -9.54 -1.43
N ILE A 49 -3.59 -8.76 -2.21
CA ILE A 49 -3.18 -9.08 -3.58
C ILE A 49 -1.65 -9.06 -3.66
N TYR A 50 -1.05 -10.17 -4.08
CA TYR A 50 0.39 -10.33 -4.24
C TYR A 50 0.77 -10.45 -5.72
N LEU A 51 1.40 -9.40 -6.24
CA LEU A 51 1.86 -9.29 -7.61
C LEU A 51 3.32 -9.75 -7.69
N ALA A 52 3.54 -11.07 -7.73
CA ALA A 52 4.87 -11.63 -7.90
C ALA A 52 5.15 -12.08 -9.33
N LEU A 53 6.24 -11.57 -9.89
CA LEU A 53 6.76 -11.98 -11.21
C LEU A 53 5.67 -11.98 -12.28
N ASN A 54 4.76 -11.01 -12.21
CA ASN A 54 3.79 -10.77 -13.26
C ASN A 54 4.46 -10.03 -14.41
N GLY A 55 4.01 -10.27 -15.65
CA GLY A 55 4.46 -9.54 -16.83
C GLY A 55 3.31 -9.24 -17.79
N GLY A 56 3.64 -8.68 -18.96
CA GLY A 56 2.67 -8.15 -19.89
C GLY A 56 1.87 -7.00 -19.28
N GLN A 57 0.54 -7.04 -19.42
CA GLN A 57 -0.35 -6.04 -18.82
C GLN A 57 -1.10 -6.62 -17.62
N THR A 58 -0.74 -6.22 -16.40
CA THR A 58 -1.52 -6.55 -15.21
C THR A 58 -2.44 -5.39 -14.83
N VAL A 59 -3.74 -5.68 -14.64
CA VAL A 59 -4.76 -4.71 -14.25
C VAL A 59 -5.38 -5.12 -12.91
N VAL A 60 -5.28 -4.27 -11.91
CA VAL A 60 -5.85 -4.44 -10.57
C VAL A 60 -6.80 -3.28 -10.28
N THR A 61 -8.10 -3.49 -10.42
CA THR A 61 -9.08 -2.39 -10.32
C THR A 61 -10.36 -2.70 -9.57
N GLY A 62 -10.92 -1.72 -8.86
CA GLY A 62 -12.21 -1.88 -8.17
C GLY A 62 -12.19 -2.92 -7.04
N ASN A 63 -11.04 -3.40 -6.60
CA ASN A 63 -10.96 -4.35 -5.50
C ASN A 63 -11.08 -3.63 -4.16
N GLU A 64 -11.59 -4.36 -3.17
CA GLU A 64 -11.72 -3.91 -1.80
C GLU A 64 -10.89 -4.82 -0.89
N ILE A 65 -9.87 -4.29 -0.24
CA ILE A 65 -9.14 -4.99 0.82
C ILE A 65 -9.69 -4.50 2.15
N VAL A 66 -10.48 -5.34 2.82
CA VAL A 66 -11.30 -4.95 3.99
C VAL A 66 -10.78 -5.54 5.31
N GLY A 67 -9.73 -6.35 5.26
CA GLY A 67 -9.13 -6.96 6.43
C GLY A 67 -7.70 -7.40 6.14
N LEU A 68 -6.78 -7.00 7.00
CA LEU A 68 -5.38 -7.34 6.90
C LEU A 68 -4.82 -7.61 8.29
N GLN A 69 -4.58 -8.90 8.58
CA GLN A 69 -3.96 -9.35 9.81
C GLN A 69 -2.59 -9.96 9.55
N ILE A 70 -1.76 -10.01 10.59
CA ILE A 70 -0.48 -10.72 10.58
C ILE A 70 -0.42 -11.72 11.75
N ASN A 71 0.39 -12.78 11.62
CA ASN A 71 0.71 -13.69 12.72
C ASN A 71 2.22 -13.90 12.76
N ARG A 72 2.92 -13.14 13.60
CA ARG A 72 4.36 -13.27 13.77
C ARG A 72 4.68 -13.61 15.22
N THR A 73 5.44 -14.67 15.45
CA THR A 73 5.72 -15.17 16.81
C THR A 73 7.14 -14.90 17.28
N THR A 74 8.14 -14.96 16.39
CA THR A 74 9.56 -14.87 16.76
C THR A 74 10.30 -13.67 16.20
N SER A 75 9.85 -13.11 15.08
CA SER A 75 10.45 -11.92 14.47
C SER A 75 9.39 -11.13 13.73
N ALA A 76 9.59 -9.82 13.61
CA ALA A 76 8.76 -8.96 12.79
C ALA A 76 8.61 -9.48 11.35
N GLY A 77 7.50 -9.12 10.72
CA GLY A 77 7.24 -9.27 9.29
C GLY A 77 6.42 -8.08 8.80
N PHE A 78 5.76 -8.24 7.67
CA PHE A 78 4.86 -7.19 7.18
C PHE A 78 3.63 -7.72 6.49
N ALA A 79 2.63 -6.85 6.37
CA ALA A 79 1.44 -7.07 5.57
C ALA A 79 1.21 -5.89 4.62
N ALA A 80 0.64 -6.16 3.44
CA ALA A 80 0.20 -5.11 2.52
C ALA A 80 -1.19 -5.39 1.93
N GLY A 81 -1.96 -4.36 1.61
CA GLY A 81 -3.19 -4.54 0.85
C GLY A 81 -2.89 -5.08 -0.55
N ILE A 82 -2.02 -4.37 -1.28
CA ILE A 82 -1.47 -4.77 -2.58
C ILE A 82 0.05 -4.76 -2.50
N LEU A 83 0.70 -5.89 -2.82
CA LEU A 83 2.14 -6.06 -2.72
C LEU A 83 2.76 -6.39 -4.07
N PHE A 84 3.69 -5.56 -4.51
CA PHE A 84 4.54 -5.79 -5.68
C PHE A 84 5.81 -6.55 -5.31
N ASN A 85 6.18 -7.54 -6.10
CA ASN A 85 7.41 -8.31 -5.92
C ASN A 85 7.98 -8.74 -7.27
N ALA A 86 9.00 -8.01 -7.74
CA ALA A 86 9.63 -8.23 -9.03
C ALA A 86 8.65 -8.24 -10.23
N SER A 87 7.63 -7.37 -10.19
CA SER A 87 6.72 -7.13 -11.32
C SER A 87 7.48 -6.59 -12.54
N LEU A 88 7.05 -7.04 -13.71
CA LEU A 88 7.61 -6.71 -15.04
C LEU A 88 6.57 -5.97 -15.88
N ASP A 89 7.05 -5.30 -16.93
CA ASP A 89 6.23 -4.64 -17.96
C ASP A 89 5.27 -3.60 -17.37
N THR A 90 3.96 -3.72 -17.55
CA THR A 90 3.01 -2.68 -17.13
C THR A 90 2.04 -3.19 -16.08
N VAL A 91 1.87 -2.42 -15.02
CA VAL A 91 0.87 -2.69 -13.98
C VAL A 91 0.01 -1.45 -13.76
N LEU A 92 -1.31 -1.62 -13.86
CA LEU A 92 -2.29 -0.62 -13.48
C LEU A 92 -2.95 -1.04 -12.17
N VAL A 93 -2.84 -0.20 -11.14
CA VAL A 93 -3.57 -0.33 -9.87
C VAL A 93 -4.46 0.90 -9.73
N ALA A 94 -5.76 0.76 -9.97
CA ALA A 94 -6.65 1.92 -9.93
C ALA A 94 -8.04 1.67 -9.35
N ASN A 95 -8.62 2.68 -8.72
CA ASN A 95 -9.95 2.62 -8.11
C ASN A 95 -10.11 1.48 -7.10
N ASN A 96 -9.03 1.10 -6.40
CA ASN A 96 -9.13 0.11 -5.31
C ASN A 96 -9.35 0.83 -3.99
N MET A 97 -10.08 0.18 -3.09
CA MET A 97 -10.27 0.60 -1.71
C MET A 97 -9.47 -0.33 -0.80
N ILE A 98 -8.55 0.22 0.00
CA ILE A 98 -7.78 -0.54 0.98
C ILE A 98 -8.08 0.06 2.35
N ALA A 99 -8.95 -0.61 3.09
CA ALA A 99 -9.45 -0.16 4.38
C ALA A 99 -9.00 -1.13 5.48
N VAL A 100 -7.86 -0.83 6.08
CA VAL A 100 -7.29 -1.65 7.17
C VAL A 100 -7.69 -1.00 8.49
N ASP A 101 -8.89 -1.29 9.00
CA ASP A 101 -9.40 -0.59 10.18
C ASP A 101 -8.67 -0.95 11.48
N ASN A 102 -8.33 -2.23 11.65
CA ASN A 102 -7.57 -2.72 12.79
C ASN A 102 -6.47 -3.65 12.27
N PHE A 103 -5.27 -3.11 12.08
CA PHE A 103 -4.11 -3.95 11.77
C PHE A 103 -3.74 -4.77 13.00
N ALA A 104 -4.19 -6.03 13.02
CA ALA A 104 -4.00 -6.90 14.14
C ALA A 104 -2.87 -7.90 13.88
N ASN A 105 -1.92 -7.97 14.80
CA ASN A 105 -1.03 -9.09 14.95
C ASN A 105 -1.60 -10.07 15.97
N ILE A 106 -1.97 -11.27 15.51
CA ILE A 106 -2.46 -12.34 16.39
C ILE A 106 -1.32 -13.20 16.97
N GLY A 107 -0.07 -12.87 16.64
CA GLY A 107 1.13 -13.47 17.18
C GLY A 107 1.71 -12.72 18.39
N ALA A 108 2.98 -12.94 18.68
CA ALA A 108 3.68 -12.38 19.85
C ALA A 108 4.86 -11.45 19.51
N ALA A 109 5.34 -11.45 18.26
CA ALA A 109 6.44 -10.58 17.85
C ALA A 109 5.90 -9.19 17.53
N THR A 110 6.53 -8.14 18.05
CA THR A 110 6.19 -6.75 17.75
C THR A 110 7.04 -6.18 16.61
N GLY A 111 6.70 -4.98 16.18
CA GLY A 111 7.45 -4.25 15.16
C GLY A 111 7.10 -4.67 13.74
N ASN A 112 5.87 -5.17 13.54
CA ASN A 112 5.39 -5.55 12.22
C ASN A 112 4.98 -4.31 11.42
N ASP A 113 5.34 -4.31 10.15
CA ASP A 113 4.94 -3.23 9.26
C ASP A 113 3.58 -3.53 8.61
N VAL A 114 2.85 -2.47 8.29
CA VAL A 114 1.62 -2.51 7.52
C VAL A 114 1.64 -1.44 6.43
N TYR A 115 1.28 -1.86 5.23
CA TYR A 115 1.18 -0.99 4.07
C TYR A 115 -0.18 -1.10 3.39
N GLY A 116 -0.66 -0.02 2.81
CA GLY A 116 -1.79 -0.09 1.88
C GLY A 116 -1.36 -0.71 0.56
N ILE A 117 -0.43 -0.04 -0.12
CA ILE A 117 0.22 -0.50 -1.33
C ILE A 117 1.73 -0.49 -1.09
N ALA A 118 2.41 -1.61 -1.35
CA ALA A 118 3.85 -1.70 -1.09
C ALA A 118 4.63 -2.52 -2.11
N PHE A 119 5.95 -2.42 -2.01
CA PHE A 119 6.91 -3.25 -2.72
C PHE A 119 8.07 -3.70 -1.80
N ASP A 120 8.54 -4.92 -2.00
CA ASP A 120 9.53 -5.64 -1.13
C ASP A 120 10.61 -6.38 -1.94
N ASN A 121 10.53 -6.33 -3.28
CA ASN A 121 11.58 -6.87 -4.13
C ASN A 121 11.62 -6.08 -5.44
N ALA A 122 12.57 -5.18 -5.54
CA ALA A 122 12.76 -4.31 -6.67
C ALA A 122 13.46 -4.95 -7.89
N ALA A 123 13.68 -6.27 -7.90
CA ALA A 123 14.35 -6.97 -9.01
C ALA A 123 13.59 -6.98 -10.35
N GLY A 124 12.36 -6.47 -10.39
CA GLY A 124 11.57 -6.32 -11.61
C GLY A 124 11.88 -5.02 -12.35
N ASN A 125 11.37 -4.89 -13.58
CA ASN A 125 11.46 -3.67 -14.37
C ASN A 125 10.08 -3.36 -14.95
N SER A 126 9.21 -2.82 -14.11
CA SER A 126 7.82 -2.48 -14.45
C SER A 126 7.60 -0.99 -14.41
N VAL A 127 6.65 -0.53 -15.21
CA VAL A 127 6.01 0.79 -15.08
C VAL A 127 4.69 0.59 -14.34
N ASN A 128 4.63 1.09 -13.12
CA ASN A 128 3.50 0.92 -12.21
C ASN A 128 2.68 2.21 -12.15
N SER A 129 1.47 2.15 -12.69
CA SER A 129 0.50 3.25 -12.69
C SER A 129 -0.49 3.04 -11.55
N ILE A 130 -0.43 3.89 -10.52
CA ILE A 130 -1.22 3.78 -9.30
C ILE A 130 -2.12 5.02 -9.19
N TYR A 131 -3.40 4.88 -9.52
CA TYR A 131 -4.31 6.00 -9.68
C TYR A 131 -5.64 5.86 -8.94
N HIS A 132 -6.16 6.93 -8.36
CA HIS A 132 -7.53 6.96 -7.83
C HIS A 132 -7.82 5.87 -6.77
N ASN A 133 -6.80 5.40 -6.07
CA ASN A 133 -7.00 4.46 -4.96
C ASN A 133 -7.28 5.24 -3.67
N SER A 134 -8.16 4.69 -2.84
CA SER A 134 -8.42 5.18 -1.49
C SER A 134 -7.83 4.19 -0.50
N VAL A 135 -6.88 4.65 0.29
CA VAL A 135 -6.13 3.85 1.25
C VAL A 135 -6.25 4.48 2.62
N ARG A 136 -6.71 3.70 3.59
CA ARG A 136 -6.71 4.07 5.00
C ARG A 136 -6.11 2.93 5.81
N ILE A 137 -5.06 3.24 6.56
CA ILE A 137 -4.47 2.37 7.57
C ILE A 137 -4.87 2.89 8.94
N GLY A 138 -5.66 2.11 9.67
CA GLY A 138 -6.05 2.37 11.04
C GLY A 138 -4.86 2.28 12.00
N SER A 139 -5.01 2.90 13.17
CA SER A 139 -4.01 2.82 14.24
C SER A 139 -3.86 1.39 14.76
N SER A 140 -2.67 1.06 15.27
CA SER A 140 -2.44 -0.21 15.97
C SER A 140 -1.35 -0.09 17.04
N GLU A 141 -1.19 -1.15 17.83
CA GLU A 141 -0.13 -1.29 18.83
C GLU A 141 1.22 -1.71 18.22
N GLU A 142 1.29 -1.92 16.90
CA GLU A 142 2.53 -2.30 16.23
C GLU A 142 3.48 -1.11 16.09
N THR A 143 4.75 -1.35 16.37
CA THR A 143 5.80 -0.32 16.31
C THR A 143 6.55 -0.30 14.98
N GLY A 144 6.18 -1.17 14.03
CA GLY A 144 6.72 -1.18 12.67
C GLY A 144 6.09 -0.09 11.81
N ILE A 145 6.56 0.08 10.58
CA ILE A 145 6.10 1.13 9.68
C ILE A 145 4.61 0.97 9.37
N HIS A 146 3.86 2.06 9.48
CA HIS A 146 2.48 2.17 8.99
C HIS A 146 2.46 3.14 7.83
N ALA A 147 2.19 2.66 6.61
CA ALA A 147 2.21 3.53 5.44
C ALA A 147 1.08 3.28 4.43
N GLY A 148 0.52 4.35 3.87
CA GLY A 148 -0.46 4.24 2.77
C GLY A 148 0.18 3.66 1.50
N PHE A 149 1.32 4.22 1.11
CA PHE A 149 2.20 3.69 0.06
C PHE A 149 3.64 3.61 0.56
N GLY A 150 4.39 2.57 0.19
CA GLY A 150 5.82 2.59 0.46
C GLY A 150 6.63 1.35 0.13
N ALA A 151 7.92 1.43 0.42
CA ALA A 151 8.88 0.34 0.22
C ALA A 151 9.18 -0.39 1.54
N HIS A 152 9.06 -1.71 1.55
CA HIS A 152 9.55 -2.53 2.66
C HIS A 152 11.00 -2.92 2.40
N GLN A 153 11.92 -2.37 3.20
CA GLN A 153 13.36 -2.68 3.19
C GLN A 153 14.10 -2.47 1.85
N GLU A 154 13.56 -1.66 0.95
CA GLU A 154 14.22 -1.35 -0.32
C GLU A 154 15.10 -0.11 -0.24
N SER A 155 16.27 -0.17 -0.86
CA SER A 155 17.21 0.95 -0.96
C SER A 155 17.39 1.47 -2.39
N SER A 156 16.86 0.76 -3.38
CA SER A 156 16.84 1.16 -4.79
C SER A 156 15.79 0.37 -5.57
N THR A 157 15.38 0.85 -6.74
CA THR A 157 14.50 0.09 -7.63
C THR A 157 14.74 0.38 -9.11
N ALA A 158 14.55 -0.63 -9.96
CA ALA A 158 14.51 -0.48 -11.42
C ALA A 158 13.08 -0.23 -11.93
N GLN A 159 12.08 -0.32 -11.07
CA GLN A 159 10.67 -0.08 -11.40
C GLN A 159 10.35 1.41 -11.32
N THR A 160 9.39 1.87 -12.14
CA THR A 160 8.84 3.23 -12.09
C THR A 160 7.50 3.23 -11.37
N TRP A 161 7.26 4.26 -10.56
CA TRP A 161 6.08 4.43 -9.72
C TRP A 161 5.40 5.75 -10.05
N ASN A 162 4.28 5.68 -10.76
CA ASN A 162 3.46 6.84 -11.10
C ASN A 162 2.28 6.90 -10.14
N LEU A 163 2.29 7.85 -9.22
CA LEU A 163 1.25 8.03 -8.20
C LEU A 163 0.44 9.29 -8.54
N ARG A 164 -0.83 9.14 -8.93
CA ARG A 164 -1.71 10.29 -9.19
C ARG A 164 -3.10 10.12 -8.59
N ASN A 165 -3.66 11.19 -8.04
CA ASN A 165 -5.05 11.24 -7.59
C ASN A 165 -5.41 10.16 -6.57
N ASN A 166 -4.45 9.68 -5.78
CA ASN A 166 -4.73 8.73 -4.70
C ASN A 166 -5.03 9.48 -3.40
N ILE A 167 -5.70 8.80 -2.48
CA ILE A 167 -5.90 9.25 -1.11
C ILE A 167 -5.17 8.26 -0.20
N PHE A 168 -4.15 8.72 0.51
CA PHE A 168 -3.38 7.92 1.46
C PHE A 168 -3.54 8.48 2.87
N VAL A 169 -4.19 7.70 3.73
CA VAL A 169 -4.49 8.07 5.12
C VAL A 169 -3.83 7.07 6.07
N SER A 170 -3.12 7.58 7.08
CA SER A 170 -2.69 6.82 8.24
C SER A 170 -3.27 7.42 9.52
N ASP A 171 -4.02 6.63 10.28
CA ASP A 171 -4.63 7.07 11.54
C ASP A 171 -3.70 6.91 12.74
N GLN A 172 -2.48 6.40 12.52
CA GLN A 172 -1.47 6.21 13.55
C GLN A 172 -0.79 7.56 13.91
N ASP A 173 -0.88 7.98 15.17
CA ASP A 173 -0.15 9.16 15.71
C ASP A 173 1.14 8.72 16.41
N ALA A 174 2.14 8.33 15.63
CA ALA A 174 3.45 7.92 16.12
C ALA A 174 4.50 8.04 15.02
N ALA A 175 5.78 8.11 15.40
CA ALA A 175 6.89 8.35 14.46
C ALA A 175 7.07 7.26 13.39
N ASN A 176 6.45 6.10 13.55
CA ASN A 176 6.42 5.02 12.56
C ASN A 176 5.30 5.19 11.49
N ALA A 177 4.45 6.19 11.62
CA ALA A 177 3.34 6.48 10.71
C ALA A 177 3.78 7.38 9.55
N ASN A 178 3.34 7.03 8.34
CA ASN A 178 3.59 7.71 7.09
C ASN A 178 2.34 7.64 6.19
N ALA A 179 2.07 8.65 5.38
CA ALA A 179 1.18 8.48 4.22
C ALA A 179 1.96 7.89 3.04
N ILE A 180 3.22 8.32 2.88
CA ILE A 180 4.16 7.83 1.86
C ILE A 180 5.54 7.51 2.49
N TYR A 181 6.02 6.28 2.32
CA TYR A 181 7.28 5.81 2.88
C TYR A 181 8.27 5.40 1.77
N TRP A 182 9.24 6.25 1.49
CA TRP A 182 10.18 6.12 0.38
C TRP A 182 11.64 6.14 0.86
N PRO A 183 12.16 5.03 1.42
CA PRO A 183 13.53 4.93 1.97
C PRO A 183 14.65 4.86 0.90
N ILE A 184 14.38 5.34 -0.32
CA ILE A 184 15.29 5.27 -1.46
C ILE A 184 15.92 6.64 -1.67
N ASN A 185 17.24 6.69 -1.88
CA ASN A 185 18.02 7.92 -2.01
C ASN A 185 17.88 8.65 -3.37
N SER A 186 16.80 8.41 -4.09
CA SER A 186 16.54 8.91 -5.43
C SER A 186 15.03 9.01 -5.65
N ASN A 187 14.61 10.07 -6.31
CA ASN A 187 13.25 10.25 -6.82
C ASN A 187 13.11 9.85 -8.29
N ALA A 188 14.18 9.41 -8.97
CA ALA A 188 14.15 9.14 -10.42
C ALA A 188 13.12 8.08 -10.82
N GLN A 189 12.72 7.23 -9.88
CA GLN A 189 11.71 6.19 -10.04
C GLN A 189 10.34 6.58 -9.51
N LEU A 190 10.20 7.74 -8.87
CA LEU A 190 8.98 8.20 -8.23
C LEU A 190 8.46 9.44 -8.99
N ASP A 191 7.34 9.28 -9.67
CA ASP A 191 6.58 10.38 -10.25
C ASP A 191 5.24 10.49 -9.51
N ALA A 192 5.19 11.36 -8.50
CA ALA A 192 4.01 11.55 -7.65
C ALA A 192 3.48 12.98 -7.78
N ASP A 193 2.15 13.14 -7.98
CA ASP A 193 1.49 14.45 -8.05
C ASP A 193 -0.04 14.32 -7.91
N PHE A 194 -0.71 15.38 -7.50
CA PHE A 194 -2.17 15.42 -7.27
C PHE A 194 -2.69 14.34 -6.31
N ASN A 195 -1.87 13.86 -5.39
CA ASN A 195 -2.32 12.93 -4.34
C ASN A 195 -2.80 13.72 -3.12
N ASN A 196 -3.70 13.13 -2.33
CA ASN A 196 -4.02 13.63 -0.99
C ASN A 196 -3.39 12.72 0.05
N TYR A 197 -2.57 13.32 0.92
CA TYR A 197 -1.91 12.63 2.02
C TYR A 197 -2.49 13.12 3.34
N PHE A 198 -2.71 12.21 4.28
CA PHE A 198 -3.10 12.61 5.63
C PHE A 198 -2.52 11.64 6.66
N VAL A 199 -2.00 12.18 7.74
CA VAL A 199 -1.61 11.43 8.93
C VAL A 199 -2.23 12.03 10.16
N SER A 200 -2.57 11.19 11.13
CA SER A 200 -3.18 11.65 12.37
C SER A 200 -2.14 12.10 13.38
N GLY A 201 -2.33 13.30 13.91
CA GLY A 201 -1.58 13.80 15.06
C GLY A 201 -0.16 14.28 14.77
N ALA A 202 0.44 14.90 15.78
CA ALA A 202 1.69 15.66 15.64
C ALA A 202 2.96 14.79 15.77
N SER A 203 2.83 13.52 16.15
CA SER A 203 3.94 12.59 16.28
C SER A 203 4.17 11.77 15.02
N ALA A 204 3.21 11.80 14.08
CA ALA A 204 3.31 11.15 12.78
C ALA A 204 4.14 11.96 11.78
N ASN A 205 4.65 11.27 10.76
CA ASN A 205 5.28 11.89 9.61
C ASN A 205 4.32 11.81 8.43
N LEU A 206 4.21 12.85 7.61
CA LEU A 206 3.48 12.72 6.34
C LEU A 206 4.19 11.73 5.42
N GLY A 207 5.52 11.77 5.40
CA GLY A 207 6.28 10.77 4.70
C GLY A 207 7.74 10.70 5.11
N LEU A 208 8.45 9.77 4.47
CA LEU A 208 9.89 9.62 4.60
C LEU A 208 10.51 9.56 3.22
N PHE A 209 11.53 10.37 2.98
CA PHE A 209 12.36 10.32 1.78
C PHE A 209 13.80 9.99 2.16
N ASN A 210 14.34 8.89 1.63
CA ASN A 210 15.66 8.35 1.95
C ASN A 210 15.80 8.03 3.46
N THR A 211 16.30 8.99 4.24
CA THR A 211 16.49 8.89 5.69
C THR A 211 15.90 10.10 6.42
N THR A 212 15.15 10.94 5.72
CA THR A 212 14.60 12.19 6.23
C THR A 212 13.11 12.04 6.39
N ASP A 213 12.67 12.10 7.64
CA ASP A 213 11.26 12.24 7.99
C ASP A 213 10.76 13.62 7.57
N ALA A 214 9.58 13.65 6.93
CA ALA A 214 8.87 14.84 6.52
C ALA A 214 7.56 14.92 7.31
N GLY A 215 7.48 15.86 8.25
CA GLY A 215 6.29 16.05 9.07
C GLY A 215 5.09 16.61 8.31
N THR A 216 5.35 17.38 7.25
CA THR A 216 4.32 18.05 6.43
C THR A 216 4.53 17.80 4.94
N LEU A 217 3.55 18.18 4.13
CA LEU A 217 3.65 18.13 2.67
C LEU A 217 4.74 19.05 2.12
N ALA A 218 4.95 20.21 2.74
CA ALA A 218 6.02 21.11 2.33
C ALA A 218 7.40 20.48 2.58
N ASP A 219 7.58 19.77 3.69
CA ASP A 219 8.82 19.04 3.98
C ASP A 219 9.02 17.89 2.99
N TRP A 220 7.95 17.15 2.67
CA TRP A 220 7.97 16.07 1.69
C TRP A 220 8.34 16.58 0.30
N GLN A 221 7.70 17.64 -0.18
CA GLN A 221 8.00 18.27 -1.46
C GLN A 221 9.45 18.77 -1.53
N THR A 222 9.95 19.34 -0.43
CA THR A 222 11.33 19.81 -0.34
C THR A 222 12.33 18.65 -0.40
N ALA A 223 12.06 17.56 0.32
CA ALA A 223 12.95 16.41 0.38
C ALA A 223 12.92 15.57 -0.90
N SER A 224 11.73 15.32 -1.44
CA SER A 224 11.50 14.40 -2.56
C SER A 224 11.55 15.09 -3.93
N GLY A 225 11.26 16.39 -4.01
CA GLY A 225 11.15 17.13 -5.28
C GLY A 225 9.94 16.77 -6.14
N VAL A 226 8.96 16.04 -5.61
CA VAL A 226 7.71 15.65 -6.31
C VAL A 226 6.48 16.19 -5.57
N ASP A 227 5.28 15.82 -6.02
CA ASP A 227 4.00 16.16 -5.37
C ASP A 227 3.66 17.65 -5.34
N ALA A 228 4.07 18.42 -6.36
CA ALA A 228 3.89 19.87 -6.43
C ALA A 228 2.43 20.35 -6.34
N ASN A 229 1.47 19.54 -6.81
CA ASN A 229 0.03 19.83 -6.81
C ASN A 229 -0.75 18.90 -5.87
N SER A 230 -0.06 18.20 -4.98
CA SER A 230 -0.69 17.35 -3.97
C SER A 230 -1.24 18.17 -2.80
N SER A 231 -2.06 17.53 -1.97
CA SER A 231 -2.70 18.16 -0.81
C SER A 231 -2.46 17.36 0.47
N GLU A 232 -2.49 18.05 1.60
CA GLU A 232 -2.47 17.48 2.94
C GLU A 232 -3.77 17.84 3.66
N VAL A 233 -4.82 17.05 3.45
CA VAL A 233 -6.17 17.35 3.93
C VAL A 233 -6.83 16.12 4.51
N ALA A 234 -7.43 16.27 5.69
CA ALA A 234 -8.30 15.27 6.29
C ALA A 234 -9.55 15.07 5.42
N VAL A 235 -9.88 13.81 5.11
CA VAL A 235 -11.07 13.48 4.32
C VAL A 235 -12.14 12.80 5.17
N GLU A 236 -13.39 13.07 4.82
CA GLU A 236 -14.55 12.40 5.40
C GLU A 236 -14.90 11.17 4.56
N PHE A 237 -14.80 9.99 5.16
CA PHE A 237 -15.24 8.73 4.57
C PHE A 237 -16.63 8.33 5.08
N VAL A 238 -17.37 7.53 4.29
CA VAL A 238 -18.65 6.95 4.71
C VAL A 238 -18.49 6.14 6.00
N SER A 239 -17.42 5.34 6.11
CA SER A 239 -17.00 4.69 7.35
C SER A 239 -15.53 4.30 7.32
N THR A 240 -15.03 3.73 8.41
CA THR A 240 -13.65 3.21 8.49
C THR A 240 -13.33 2.06 7.53
N THR A 241 -14.37 1.39 7.03
CA THR A 241 -14.28 0.24 6.10
C THR A 241 -14.86 0.56 4.72
N ASP A 242 -15.37 1.78 4.53
CA ASP A 242 -15.96 2.26 3.29
C ASP A 242 -15.43 3.66 3.01
N LEU A 243 -14.36 3.71 2.22
CA LEU A 243 -13.55 4.89 1.95
C LEU A 243 -14.09 5.73 0.79
N ARG A 244 -15.35 5.55 0.43
CA ARG A 244 -16.02 6.51 -0.45
C ARG A 244 -16.16 7.83 0.30
N LEU A 245 -15.90 8.94 -0.40
CA LEU A 245 -15.98 10.28 0.18
C LEU A 245 -17.44 10.61 0.56
N THR A 246 -17.59 11.34 1.67
CA THR A 246 -18.88 11.86 2.15
C THR A 246 -18.72 13.31 2.62
N GLY A 247 -19.85 13.94 2.95
CA GLY A 247 -19.92 15.26 3.55
C GLY A 247 -19.11 16.32 2.81
N SER A 248 -18.24 17.03 3.53
CA SER A 248 -17.49 18.18 2.99
C SER A 248 -16.39 17.79 1.99
N SER A 249 -16.03 16.50 1.93
CA SER A 249 -15.03 15.98 1.01
C SER A 249 -15.60 15.67 -0.38
N VAL A 250 -16.92 15.75 -0.57
CA VAL A 250 -17.58 15.59 -1.87
C VAL A 250 -17.75 16.97 -2.53
N GLY A 251 -16.69 17.46 -3.18
CA GLY A 251 -16.73 18.59 -4.13
C GLY A 251 -17.44 19.85 -3.65
#